data_AF-A0A7C2C677-F1
#
_entry.id   AF-A0A7C2C677-F1
#
_cell.length_a   1.000
_cell.length_b   1.000
_cell.length_c   1.000
_cell.angle_alpha   90.00
_cell.angle_beta   90.00
_cell.angle_gamma   90.00
#
_symmetry.space_group_name_H-M   'P 1'
#
loop_
_entity.id
_entity.type
_entity.pdbx_description
1 polymer ?
#
loop_
_entity_poly.entity_id
_entity_poly.type
_entity_poly.pdbx_seq_one_letter_code
_entity_poly.pdbx_strand_id
1 'polypeptide(L)'
;MEREESATEVVRAEGFELPPAPARPGPALPFVRSVTIRVPARHNQKLQQVIDRVNRDDELFAYWVCANVNAVDRLKMSDHGPVHVQIVANLALKLLRLLTAGGAVPNDLSKYGLTN
;
A
#
# COMPACT_ATOMS: atom_id res chain seq x y z
N MET A 1 33.70 -3.78 6.75
CA MET A 1 32.34 -3.88 6.20
C MET A 1 32.39 -5.01 5.19
N GLU A 2 32.06 -6.22 5.64
CA GLU A 2 32.06 -7.41 4.81
C GLU A 2 30.98 -7.24 3.72
N ARG A 3 31.32 -7.56 2.46
CA ARG A 3 30.32 -7.59 1.41
C ARG A 3 29.50 -8.84 1.65
N GLU A 4 28.21 -8.69 1.94
CA GLU A 4 27.28 -9.82 1.85
C GLU A 4 27.28 -10.33 0.40
N GLU A 5 27.53 -11.62 0.23
CA GLU A 5 27.36 -12.28 -1.07
C GLU A 5 25.92 -12.14 -1.52
N SER A 6 25.73 -11.83 -2.80
CA SER A 6 24.40 -11.76 -3.39
C SER A 6 23.75 -13.14 -3.38
N ALA A 7 22.44 -13.22 -3.10
CA ALA A 7 21.69 -14.48 -3.17
C ALA A 7 21.87 -15.20 -4.52
N THR A 8 22.07 -14.45 -5.61
CA THR A 8 22.35 -14.98 -6.95
C THR A 8 23.72 -15.68 -7.04
N GLU A 9 24.72 -15.18 -6.32
CA GLU A 9 26.08 -15.74 -6.30
C GLU A 9 26.12 -17.04 -5.50
N VAL A 10 25.43 -17.08 -4.36
CA VAL A 10 25.28 -18.28 -3.53
C VAL A 10 24.64 -19.42 -4.32
N VAL A 11 23.52 -19.17 -5.00
CA VAL A 11 22.80 -20.21 -5.77
C VAL A 11 23.64 -20.74 -6.93
N ARG A 12 24.44 -19.90 -7.59
CA ARG A 12 25.37 -20.36 -8.64
C ARG A 12 26.51 -21.20 -8.08
N ALA A 13 27.06 -20.82 -6.92
CA ALA A 13 28.12 -21.58 -6.26
C ALA A 13 27.66 -22.99 -5.84
N GLU A 14 26.37 -23.15 -5.55
CA GLU A 14 25.73 -24.46 -5.31
C GLU A 14 25.48 -25.30 -6.57
N GLY A 15 25.89 -24.81 -7.75
CA GLY A 15 25.79 -25.54 -9.02
C GLY A 15 24.41 -25.48 -9.68
N PHE A 16 23.51 -24.63 -9.20
CA PHE A 16 22.23 -24.39 -9.87
C PHE A 16 22.41 -23.49 -11.10
N GLU A 17 21.93 -23.97 -12.25
CA GLU A 17 21.90 -23.17 -13.47
C GLU A 17 20.72 -22.19 -13.41
N LEU A 18 21.03 -20.90 -13.30
CA LEU A 18 20.03 -19.84 -13.29
C LEU A 18 19.61 -19.48 -14.72
N PRO A 19 18.31 -19.23 -14.97
CA PRO A 19 17.86 -18.75 -16.27
C PRO A 19 18.55 -17.42 -16.61
N PRO A 20 18.74 -17.12 -17.91
CA PRO A 20 19.27 -15.83 -18.33
C PRO A 20 18.39 -14.71 -17.78
N ALA A 21 19.03 -13.59 -17.42
CA ALA A 21 18.31 -12.42 -16.95
C ALA A 21 17.21 -12.05 -17.98
N PRO A 22 16.00 -11.71 -17.53
CA PRO A 22 14.91 -11.43 -18.45
C PRO A 22 15.28 -10.27 -19.39
N ALA A 23 14.93 -10.40 -20.68
CA ALA A 23 15.28 -9.43 -21.73
C ALA A 23 14.70 -8.02 -21.47
N ARG A 24 13.64 -7.94 -20.67
CA ARG A 24 13.25 -6.72 -19.97
C ARG A 24 13.62 -6.87 -18.51
N PRO A 25 14.28 -5.88 -17.89
CA PRO A 25 14.23 -5.80 -16.44
C PRO A 25 12.76 -5.86 -16.06
N GLY A 26 12.43 -6.76 -15.12
CA GLY A 26 11.12 -6.72 -14.48
C GLY A 26 10.86 -5.30 -13.97
N PRO A 27 9.59 -4.91 -13.71
CA PRO A 27 9.37 -3.63 -13.05
C PRO A 27 10.32 -3.60 -11.86
N ALA A 28 11.15 -2.55 -11.76
CA ALA A 28 12.00 -2.37 -10.61
C ALA A 28 11.03 -2.43 -9.43
N LEU A 29 11.03 -3.54 -8.68
CA LEU A 29 10.11 -3.70 -7.56
C LEU A 29 10.46 -2.50 -6.69
N PRO A 30 9.57 -1.51 -6.55
CA PRO A 30 9.94 -0.30 -5.86
C PRO A 30 10.34 -0.76 -4.47
N PHE A 31 11.63 -0.58 -4.16
CA PHE A 31 12.14 -0.85 -2.83
C PHE A 31 11.21 -0.13 -1.88
N VAL A 32 10.72 -0.90 -0.92
CA VAL A 32 9.56 -0.65 -0.08
C VAL A 32 9.59 0.80 0.43
N ARG A 33 8.51 1.55 0.12
CA ARG A 33 8.22 2.97 0.45
C ARG A 33 8.82 4.07 -0.45
N SER A 34 8.25 4.24 -1.65
CA SER A 34 8.37 5.50 -2.39
C SER A 34 7.31 6.56 -2.03
N VAL A 35 6.32 6.20 -1.19
CA VAL A 35 5.14 7.03 -0.90
C VAL A 35 4.86 7.05 0.59
N THR A 36 4.59 8.25 1.14
CA THR A 36 4.04 8.42 2.49
C THR A 36 2.54 8.71 2.38
N ILE A 37 1.71 7.90 3.03
CA ILE A 37 0.26 8.08 3.08
C ILE A 37 -0.09 9.30 3.94
N ARG A 38 -0.82 10.24 3.34
CA ARG A 38 -1.29 11.47 3.98
C ARG A 38 -2.79 11.58 3.82
N VAL A 39 -3.48 11.59 4.97
CA VAL A 39 -4.92 11.87 5.03
C VAL A 39 -5.24 12.94 6.07
N PRO A 40 -6.28 13.77 5.86
CA PRO A 40 -6.60 14.85 6.77
C PRO A 40 -7.27 14.33 8.04
N ALA A 41 -6.46 14.06 9.07
CA ALA A 41 -6.94 13.59 10.37
C ALA A 41 -7.72 14.66 11.17
N ARG A 42 -7.46 15.95 10.90
CA ARG A 42 -7.99 17.09 11.68
C ARG A 42 -7.68 16.91 13.17
N HIS A 43 -8.70 16.82 14.02
CA HIS A 43 -8.56 16.65 15.47
C HIS A 43 -8.74 15.19 15.93
N ASN A 44 -8.85 14.24 15.00
CA ASN A 44 -9.06 12.83 15.33
C ASN A 44 -7.72 12.12 15.61
N GLN A 45 -7.37 12.02 16.90
CA GLN A 45 -6.13 11.37 17.35
C GLN A 45 -6.06 9.89 16.98
N LYS A 46 -7.18 9.17 17.00
CA LYS A 46 -7.24 7.75 16.63
C LYS A 46 -6.90 7.55 15.15
N LEU A 47 -7.44 8.40 14.28
CA LEU A 47 -7.11 8.39 12.85
C LEU A 47 -5.63 8.72 12.63
N GLN A 48 -5.07 9.70 13.36
CA GLN A 48 -3.64 10.01 13.27
C GLN A 48 -2.78 8.78 13.61
N GLN A 49 -3.07 8.09 14.71
CA GLN A 49 -2.36 6.87 15.12
C GLN A 49 -2.47 5.75 14.09
N VAL A 50 -3.63 5.58 13.44
CA VAL A 50 -3.81 4.59 12.36
C VAL A 50 -2.90 4.92 11.18
N ILE A 51 -2.82 6.19 10.78
CA ILE A 51 -2.00 6.62 9.65
C ILE A 51 -0.52 6.51 9.96
N ASP A 52 -0.12 6.78 11.20
CA ASP A 52 1.26 6.58 11.64
C ASP A 52 1.65 5.09 11.60
N ARG A 53 0.75 4.18 11.97
CA ARG A 53 0.96 2.72 11.85
C ARG A 53 1.03 2.28 10.40
N VAL A 54 0.09 2.71 9.56
CA VAL A 54 0.08 2.43 8.11
C VAL A 54 1.40 2.85 7.47
N ASN A 55 1.88 4.06 7.76
CA ASN A 55 3.14 4.56 7.23
C ASN A 55 4.38 3.84 7.81
N ARG A 56 4.24 3.04 8.86
CA ARG A 56 5.32 2.25 9.47
C ARG A 56 5.24 0.76 9.15
N ASP A 57 4.27 0.33 8.35
CA ASP A 57 4.02 -1.07 8.05
C ASP A 57 4.56 -1.45 6.65
N ASP A 58 5.69 -2.17 6.63
CA ASP A 58 6.30 -2.62 5.38
C ASP A 58 5.52 -3.75 4.69
N GLU A 59 4.86 -4.60 5.48
CA GLU A 59 4.05 -5.70 4.95
C GLU A 59 2.82 -5.16 4.21
N LEU A 60 2.15 -4.17 4.78
CA LEU A 60 1.02 -3.49 4.14
C LEU A 60 1.43 -2.86 2.80
N PHE A 61 2.59 -2.20 2.75
CA PHE A 61 3.11 -1.63 1.49
C PHE A 61 3.46 -2.72 0.47
N ALA A 62 4.03 -3.84 0.91
CA ALA A 62 4.28 -4.99 0.03
C ALA A 62 2.97 -5.53 -0.57
N TYR A 63 1.89 -5.64 0.24
CA TYR A 63 0.58 -6.04 -0.28
C TYR A 63 0.03 -5.07 -1.33
N TRP A 64 0.22 -3.76 -1.17
CA TRP A 64 -0.20 -2.79 -2.19
C TRP A 64 0.63 -2.86 -3.47
N VAL A 65 1.92 -3.17 -3.38
CA VAL A 65 2.74 -3.45 -4.56
C VAL A 65 2.21 -4.68 -5.30
N CYS A 66 1.95 -5.77 -4.58
CA CYS A 66 1.38 -6.99 -5.16
C CYS A 66 0.00 -6.74 -5.80
N ALA A 67 -0.87 -5.98 -5.13
CA ALA A 67 -2.17 -5.58 -5.67
C ALA A 67 -2.02 -4.79 -6.97
N ASN A 68 -1.06 -3.86 -7.01
CA ASN A 68 -0.79 -3.07 -8.21
C ASN A 68 -0.24 -3.92 -9.36
N VAL A 69 0.65 -4.87 -9.10
CA VAL A 69 1.12 -5.83 -10.12
C VAL A 69 -0.04 -6.63 -10.69
N ASN A 70 -0.94 -7.13 -9.84
CA ASN A 70 -2.10 -7.87 -10.31
C ASN A 70 -3.02 -7.01 -11.17
N ALA A 71 -3.34 -5.79 -10.73
CA ALA A 71 -4.22 -4.90 -11.47
C ALA A 71 -3.59 -4.40 -12.79
N VAL A 72 -2.39 -3.84 -12.71
CA VAL A 72 -1.74 -3.16 -13.84
C VAL A 72 -1.08 -4.16 -14.79
N ASP A 73 -0.21 -5.02 -14.28
CA ASP A 73 0.61 -5.87 -15.14
C ASP A 73 -0.19 -7.05 -15.69
N ARG A 74 -1.07 -7.65 -14.87
CA ARG A 74 -1.83 -8.85 -15.25
C ARG A 74 -3.18 -8.50 -15.87
N LEU A 75 -3.99 -7.68 -15.20
CA LEU A 75 -5.36 -7.38 -15.62
C LEU A 75 -5.48 -6.17 -16.56
N LYS A 76 -4.40 -5.42 -16.77
CA LYS A 76 -4.38 -4.20 -17.60
C LYS A 76 -5.38 -3.14 -17.13
N MET A 77 -5.65 -3.10 -15.83
CA MET A 77 -6.44 -2.07 -15.16
C MET A 77 -5.53 -0.89 -14.78
N SER A 78 -6.14 0.24 -14.39
CA SER A 78 -5.42 1.40 -13.86
C SER A 78 -4.84 1.11 -12.45
N ASP A 79 -4.09 2.07 -11.91
CA ASP A 79 -3.39 2.01 -10.60
C ASP A 79 -4.22 1.40 -9.46
N HIS A 80 -3.60 0.52 -8.66
CA HIS A 80 -4.13 -0.03 -7.40
C HIS A 80 -3.04 -0.09 -6.30
N GLY A 81 -2.02 0.77 -6.41
CA GLY A 81 -0.93 0.88 -5.45
C GLY A 81 -1.19 1.87 -4.31
N PRO A 82 -0.15 2.23 -3.54
CA PRO A 82 -0.26 3.12 -2.38
C PRO A 82 -0.85 4.50 -2.70
N VAL A 83 -0.60 5.02 -3.91
CA VAL A 83 -1.14 6.31 -4.35
C VAL A 83 -2.66 6.25 -4.51
N HIS A 84 -3.17 5.22 -5.20
CA HIS A 84 -4.61 4.96 -5.29
C HIS A 84 -5.25 4.89 -3.89
N VAL A 85 -4.65 4.12 -2.97
CA VAL A 85 -5.16 3.98 -1.60
C VAL A 85 -5.28 5.34 -0.89
N GLN A 86 -4.27 6.21 -1.01
CA GLN A 86 -4.33 7.56 -0.45
C GLN A 86 -5.48 8.38 -1.03
N ILE A 87 -5.66 8.35 -2.36
CA ILE A 87 -6.74 9.09 -3.03
C ILE A 87 -8.10 8.63 -2.52
N VAL A 88 -8.33 7.32 -2.50
CA VAL A 88 -9.59 6.73 -2.03
C VAL A 88 -9.84 7.07 -0.56
N ALA A 89 -8.85 6.93 0.32
CA ALA A 89 -8.99 7.26 1.73
C ALA A 89 -9.35 8.74 1.96
N ASN A 90 -8.72 9.66 1.21
CA ASN A 90 -9.01 11.08 1.29
C ASN A 90 -10.43 11.43 0.84
N LEU A 91 -10.86 10.85 -0.29
CA LEU A 91 -12.21 11.07 -0.81
C LEU A 91 -13.26 10.43 0.10
N ALA A 92 -13.03 9.22 0.61
CA ALA A 92 -13.93 8.56 1.54
C ALA A 92 -14.15 9.39 2.81
N LEU A 93 -13.08 9.92 3.43
CA LEU A 93 -13.20 10.80 4.59
C LEU A 93 -13.94 12.10 4.27
N LYS A 94 -13.72 12.68 3.08
CA LYS A 94 -14.46 13.88 2.64
C LYS A 94 -15.95 13.57 2.47
N LEU A 95 -16.28 12.48 1.78
CA LEU A 95 -17.66 12.03 1.55
C LEU A 95 -18.37 11.74 2.87
N LEU A 96 -17.73 10.99 3.78
CA LEU A 96 -18.27 10.70 5.11
C LEU A 96 -18.66 12.00 5.84
N ARG A 97 -17.74 12.97 5.88
CA ARG A 97 -17.98 14.27 6.54
C ARG A 97 -19.12 15.05 5.92
N LEU A 98 -19.20 15.09 4.58
CA LEU A 98 -20.28 15.77 3.87
C LEU A 98 -21.64 15.13 4.15
N LEU A 99 -21.71 13.80 4.10
CA LEU A 99 -22.92 13.05 4.38
C LEU A 99 -23.38 13.23 5.83
N THR A 100 -22.46 13.12 6.80
CA THR A 100 -22.79 13.35 8.21
C THR A 100 -23.23 14.80 8.48
N ALA A 101 -22.62 15.78 7.81
CA ALA A 101 -23.04 17.17 7.91
C ALA A 101 -24.44 17.40 7.32
N GLY A 102 -24.83 16.59 6.32
CA GLY A 102 -26.18 16.57 5.75
C GLY A 102 -27.20 15.73 6.56
N GLY A 103 -26.85 15.24 7.75
CA GLY A 103 -27.75 14.47 8.62
C GLY A 103 -27.83 12.98 8.30
N ALA A 104 -27.05 12.48 7.35
CA ALA A 104 -26.98 11.04 7.11
C ALA A 104 -26.25 10.34 8.28
N VAL A 105 -26.80 9.22 8.75
CA VAL A 105 -26.21 8.40 9.82
C VAL A 105 -25.45 7.23 9.20
N PRO A 106 -24.11 7.13 9.36
CA PRO A 106 -23.34 5.99 8.88
C PRO A 106 -23.80 4.68 9.52
N ASN A 107 -23.81 3.60 8.74
CA ASN A 107 -24.09 2.26 9.25
C ASN A 107 -23.10 1.81 10.32
N ASP A 108 -21.87 2.35 10.30
CA ASP A 108 -20.85 2.11 11.32
C ASP A 108 -21.35 2.47 12.73
N LEU A 109 -22.09 3.58 12.84
CA LEU A 109 -22.71 4.01 14.10
C LEU A 109 -23.98 3.21 14.40
N SER A 110 -24.88 3.05 13.41
CA SER A 110 -26.21 2.49 13.66
C SER A 110 -26.27 0.95 13.73
N LYS A 111 -25.30 0.25 13.12
CA LYS A 111 -25.31 -1.22 13.01
C LYS A 111 -24.10 -1.89 13.67
N TYR A 112 -22.96 -1.20 13.73
CA TYR A 112 -21.71 -1.79 14.22
C TYR A 112 -21.22 -1.19 15.55
N GLY A 113 -21.99 -0.26 16.14
CA GLY A 113 -21.69 0.31 17.45
C GLY A 113 -20.39 1.14 17.49
N LEU A 114 -19.92 1.61 16.34
CA LEU A 114 -18.74 2.46 16.24
C LEU A 114 -19.09 3.90 16.60
N THR A 115 -18.06 4.69 16.90
CA THR A 115 -18.15 6.10 17.26
C THR A 115 -17.39 6.97 16.28
N ASN A 116 -17.81 8.23 16.15
CA ASN A 116 -17.25 9.21 15.22
C ASN A 116 -16.22 10.11 15.88
#